data_AF-A0A533RUN1-F1
#
_entry.id   AF-A0A533RUN1-F1
#
_cell.length_a   1.000
_cell.length_b   1.000
_cell.length_c   1.000
_cell.angle_alpha   90.00
_cell.angle_beta   90.00
_cell.angle_gamma   90.00
#
_symmetry.space_group_name_H-M   'P 1'
#
loop_
_entity.id
_entity.type
_entity.pdbx_description
1 polymer ?
#
loop_
_entity_poly.entity_id
_entity_poly.type
_entity_poly.pdbx_seq_one_letter_code
_entity_poly.pdbx_strand_id
1 'polypeptide(L)'
;MSRISRFVIWICSKFTKAEIEQIIFGLSEVLLDRNPDVKPKDDFKEKHPNYRDFAVDSLPPLTEPPAGKKKTRKRKTTGKS
;
A
#
# COMPACT_ATOMS: atom_id res chain seq x y z
N MET A 1 -18.55 23.71 -4.95
CA MET A 1 -18.52 23.00 -3.65
C MET A 1 -17.39 21.98 -3.67
N SER A 2 -16.52 21.97 -2.66
CA SER A 2 -15.49 20.93 -2.49
C SER A 2 -16.13 19.59 -2.10
N ARG A 3 -15.42 18.48 -2.27
CA ARG A 3 -15.89 17.15 -1.81
C ARG A 3 -16.22 17.15 -0.31
N ILE A 4 -15.43 17.88 0.47
CA ILE A 4 -15.60 18.02 1.92
C ILE A 4 -16.87 18.78 2.26
N SER A 5 -17.15 19.91 1.60
CA SER A 5 -18.39 20.67 1.86
C SER A 5 -19.65 19.85 1.56
N ARG A 6 -19.64 19.03 0.50
CA ARG A 6 -20.76 18.12 0.20
C ARG A 6 -20.94 17.05 1.28
N PHE A 7 -19.83 16.53 1.81
CA PHE A 7 -19.86 15.55 2.89
C PHE A 7 -20.44 16.15 4.17
N VAL A 8 -20.06 17.38 4.53
CA VAL A 8 -20.61 18.08 5.70
C VAL A 8 -22.13 18.28 5.56
N ILE A 9 -22.59 18.77 4.39
CA ILE A 9 -24.03 18.94 4.13
C ILE A 9 -24.77 17.59 4.24
N TRP A 10 -24.18 16.52 3.69
CA TRP A 10 -24.75 15.19 3.76
C TRP A 10 -24.88 14.66 5.20
N ILE A 11 -23.84 14.83 6.03
CA ILE A 11 -23.90 14.47 7.45
C ILE A 11 -25.03 15.23 8.15
N CYS A 12 -25.09 16.56 7.97
CA CYS A 12 -26.13 17.38 8.59
C CYS A 12 -27.55 17.03 8.11
N SER A 13 -27.70 16.45 6.91
CA SER A 13 -28.99 15.97 6.41
C SER A 13 -29.42 14.63 7.00
N LYS A 14 -28.49 13.89 7.62
CA LYS A 14 -28.69 12.49 8.00
C LYS A 14 -28.63 12.21 9.50
N PHE A 15 -27.95 13.05 10.26
CA PHE A 15 -27.70 12.87 11.68
C PHE A 15 -28.18 14.07 12.51
N THR A 16 -28.55 13.80 13.76
CA THR A 16 -28.86 14.80 14.78
C THR A 16 -27.59 15.43 15.35
N LYS A 17 -27.72 16.55 16.07
CA LYS A 17 -26.58 17.22 16.71
C LYS A 17 -25.76 16.29 17.62
N ALA A 18 -26.42 15.47 18.42
CA ALA A 18 -25.77 14.55 19.35
C ALA A 18 -24.99 13.45 18.61
N GLU A 19 -25.55 12.90 17.54
CA GLU A 19 -24.87 11.90 16.71
C GLU A 19 -23.66 12.51 15.98
N ILE A 20 -23.79 13.74 15.50
CA ILE A 20 -22.67 14.47 14.88
C ILE A 20 -21.53 14.67 15.89
N GLU A 21 -21.84 15.02 17.14
CA GLU A 21 -20.84 15.14 18.21
C GLU A 21 -20.11 13.80 18.46
N GLN A 22 -20.84 12.68 18.46
CA GLN A 22 -20.24 11.35 18.56
C GLN A 22 -19.35 10.99 17.37
N ILE A 23 -19.77 11.33 16.14
CA ILE A 23 -18.96 11.13 14.93
C ILE A 23 -17.67 11.95 15.01
N ILE A 24 -17.75 13.22 15.42
CA ILE A 24 -16.57 14.09 15.59
C ILE A 24 -15.63 13.53 16.66
N PHE A 25 -16.17 13.05 17.79
CA PHE A 25 -15.38 12.41 18.84
C PHE A 25 -14.65 11.17 18.31
N GLY A 26 -15.36 10.28 17.61
CA GLY A 26 -14.76 9.08 16.99
C GLY A 26 -13.67 9.42 15.97
N LEU A 27 -13.90 10.41 15.11
CA LEU A 27 -12.88 10.90 14.16
C LEU A 27 -11.67 11.50 14.88
N SER A 28 -11.88 12.21 16.00
CA SER A 28 -10.79 12.77 16.80
C SER A 28 -9.93 11.68 17.45
N GLU A 29 -10.54 10.61 17.95
CA GLU A 29 -9.82 9.47 18.51
C GLU A 29 -9.01 8.72 17.45
N VAL A 30 -9.51 8.63 16.21
CA VAL A 30 -8.77 8.09 15.05
C VAL A 30 -7.54 8.95 14.73
N LEU A 31 -7.68 10.29 14.77
CA LEU A 31 -6.55 11.20 14.55
C LEU A 31 -5.49 11.13 15.66
N LEU A 32 -5.88 10.75 16.88
CA LEU A 32 -4.97 10.53 18.00
C LEU A 32 -4.35 9.11 18.02
N ASP A 33 -4.60 8.31 16.98
CA ASP A 33 -4.16 6.91 16.84
C ASP A 33 -4.56 6.01 18.04
N ARG A 34 -5.65 6.39 18.74
CA ARG A 34 -6.18 5.67 19.90
C ARG A 34 -7.06 4.48 19.50
N ASN A 35 -7.36 4.35 18.22
CA ASN A 35 -8.16 3.26 17.67
C ASN A 35 -7.38 2.46 16.61
N PRO A 36 -6.88 1.26 16.94
CA PRO A 36 -6.06 0.48 16.01
C PRO A 36 -6.84 -0.10 14.82
N ASP A 37 -8.16 -0.23 14.92
CA ASP A 37 -9.01 -0.84 13.88
C ASP A 37 -9.39 0.13 12.76
N VAL A 38 -9.35 1.44 13.05
CA VAL A 38 -9.78 2.49 12.11
C VAL A 38 -8.63 3.48 11.95
N LYS A 39 -7.87 3.31 10.86
CA LYS A 39 -6.77 4.21 10.51
C LYS A 39 -7.13 5.10 9.32
N PRO A 40 -6.64 6.36 9.29
CA PRO A 40 -6.77 7.19 8.10
C PRO A 40 -6.16 6.52 6.88
N LYS A 41 -6.72 6.81 5.70
CA LYS A 41 -6.22 6.25 4.44
C LYS A 41 -4.76 6.60 4.15
N ASP A 42 -4.27 7.69 4.74
CA ASP A 42 -2.91 8.18 4.56
C ASP A 42 -1.88 7.34 5.34
N ASP A 43 -2.25 6.70 6.46
CA ASP A 43 -1.35 5.83 7.26
C ASP A 43 -0.74 4.70 6.41
N PHE A 44 -1.52 4.15 5.47
CA PHE A 44 -1.03 3.14 4.55
C PHE A 44 0.04 3.67 3.59
N LYS A 45 -0.11 4.91 3.11
CA LYS A 45 0.88 5.55 2.23
C LYS A 45 2.14 5.96 2.99
N GLU A 46 2.01 6.38 4.24
CA GLU A 46 3.16 6.69 5.09
C GLU A 46 4.01 5.44 5.37
N LYS A 47 3.36 4.31 5.67
CA LYS A 47 4.06 3.02 5.88
C LYS A 47 4.62 2.43 4.59
N HIS A 48 3.98 2.71 3.46
CA HIS A 48 4.40 2.19 2.16
C HIS A 48 4.50 3.32 1.13
N PRO A 49 5.53 4.19 1.23
CA PRO A 49 5.65 5.38 0.38
C PRO A 49 5.76 5.03 -1.11
N ASN A 50 6.36 3.87 -1.43
CA ASN A 50 6.54 3.40 -2.80
C ASN A 50 5.48 2.37 -3.22
N TYR A 51 4.40 2.19 -2.44
CA TYR A 51 3.37 1.23 -2.80
C TYR A 51 2.66 1.66 -4.09
N ARG A 52 2.68 0.78 -5.10
CA ARG A 52 2.16 1.05 -6.45
C ARG A 52 2.86 2.20 -7.19
N ASP A 53 3.99 2.68 -6.68
CA ASP A 53 4.87 3.55 -7.44
C ASP A 53 5.80 2.67 -8.27
N PHE A 54 5.33 2.26 -9.45
CA PHE A 54 6.15 1.49 -10.39
C PHE A 54 6.54 2.37 -11.58
N ALA A 55 7.85 2.52 -11.76
CA ALA A 55 8.39 2.92 -13.05
C ALA A 55 8.31 1.70 -13.98
N VAL A 56 7.45 1.78 -15.00
CA VAL A 56 7.42 0.77 -16.06
C VAL A 56 8.74 0.86 -16.82
N ASP A 57 9.44 -0.27 -16.96
CA ASP A 57 10.64 -0.31 -17.80
C ASP A 57 10.26 0.09 -19.23
N SER A 58 10.88 1.16 -19.71
CA SER A 58 10.70 1.65 -21.07
C SER A 58 11.36 0.75 -22.11
N LEU A 59 12.26 -0.14 -21.69
CA LEU A 59 12.93 -1.06 -22.61
C LEU A 59 11.97 -2.18 -23.03
N PRO A 60 11.98 -2.55 -24.33
CA PRO A 60 11.19 -3.67 -24.80
C PRO A 60 11.70 -4.99 -24.19
N PRO A 61 10.83 -5.99 -24.04
CA PRO A 61 11.23 -7.30 -23.54
C PRO A 61 12.31 -7.92 -24.44
N LEU A 62 13.24 -8.66 -23.81
CA LEU A 62 14.27 -9.41 -24.52
C LEU A 62 13.64 -10.37 -25.52
N THR A 63 14.06 -10.28 -26.78
CA THR A 63 13.54 -11.12 -27.87
C THR A 63 14.22 -12.49 -27.91
N GLU A 64 15.42 -12.61 -27.33
CA GLU A 64 16.20 -13.84 -27.33
C GLU A 64 16.32 -14.42 -25.91
N PRO A 65 16.28 -15.75 -25.76
CA PRO A 65 16.43 -16.41 -24.48
C PRO A 65 17.85 -16.17 -23.91
N PRO A 66 17.99 -16.01 -22.58
CA PRO A 66 19.29 -15.80 -21.96
C PRO A 66 20.20 -17.01 -22.22
N ALA A 67 21.42 -16.75 -22.71
CA ALA A 67 22.41 -17.79 -22.95
C ALA A 67 22.66 -18.57 -21.66
N GLY A 68 22.22 -19.84 -21.62
CA GLY A 68 22.28 -20.67 -20.43
C GLY A 68 23.69 -20.72 -19.85
N LYS A 69 23.83 -20.43 -18.55
CA LYS A 69 25.11 -20.53 -17.85
C LYS A 69 25.68 -21.93 -18.06
N LYS A 70 26.81 -22.03 -18.76
CA LYS A 70 27.53 -23.30 -18.97
C LYS A 70 27.83 -23.90 -17.60
N LYS A 71 27.12 -24.95 -17.20
CA LYS A 71 27.44 -25.72 -16.00
C LYS A 71 28.81 -26.36 -16.23
N THR A 72 29.85 -25.84 -15.59
CA THR A 72 31.16 -26.48 -15.55
C THR A 72 31.02 -27.81 -14.81
N ARG A 73 30.98 -28.91 -15.58
CA ARG A 73 30.88 -30.27 -15.05
C ARG A 73 32.25 -30.66 -14.48
N LYS A 74 32.51 -30.34 -13.20
CA LYS A 74 33.70 -30.85 -12.50
C LYS A 74 33.59 -32.38 -12.39
N ARG A 75 34.41 -33.12 -13.15
CA ARG A 75 34.60 -34.57 -12.99
C ARG A 75 35.28 -34.80 -11.63
N LYS A 76 34.62 -35.50 -10.72
CA LYS A 76 35.26 -36.06 -9.51
C LYS A 76 36.03 -37.31 -9.94
N THR A 77 37.34 -37.30 -9.82
CA THR A 77 38.17 -38.51 -9.86
C THR A 77 38.14 -39.14 -8.48
N THR A 78 37.53 -40.32 -8.36
CA THR A 78 37.65 -41.17 -7.16
C THR A 78 39.03 -41.82 -7.19
N GLY A 79 39.95 -41.33 -6.35
CA GLY A 79 41.23 -42.00 -6.10
C GLY A 79 40.98 -43.29 -5.32
N LYS A 80 41.42 -44.41 -5.88
CA LYS A 80 41.48 -45.72 -5.23
C LYS A 80 42.93 -46.19 -5.31
N SER A 81 43.67 -46.08 -4.21
CA SER A 81 44.62 -47.08 -3.72
C SER A 81 45.27 -46.59 -2.43
#